data_AF-A0A846N340-F1
#
_entry.id   AF-A0A846N340-F1
#
_cell.length_a   1.000
_cell.length_b   1.000
_cell.length_c   1.000
_cell.angle_alpha   90.00
_cell.angle_beta   90.00
_cell.angle_gamma   90.00
#
_symmetry.space_group_name_H-M   'P 1'
#
loop_
_entity.id
_entity.type
_entity.pdbx_description
1 polymer ?
#
loop_
_entity_poly.entity_id
_entity_poly.type
_entity_poly.pdbx_seq_one_letter_code
_entity_poly.pdbx_strand_id
1 'polypeptide(L)'
;MNEVRLPAGDPVVAPDSGGGSTPHAARGQLLGLSCSNVEKAGDGVSVVLFPNNNDDPTGITGVLATDQNVEPGLVHVRVPDFPELSDHTLRVKAFYRDAGGAHVCDGGNVKIN
;
A
#
# COMPACT_ATOMS: atom_id res chain seq x y z
N MET A 1 -7.17 -6.00 -38.19
CA MET A 1 -7.56 -6.64 -36.91
C MET A 1 -6.66 -6.02 -35.86
N ASN A 2 -7.14 -5.03 -35.11
CA ASN A 2 -6.33 -4.35 -34.09
C ASN A 2 -6.31 -5.22 -32.84
N GLU A 3 -5.17 -5.82 -32.54
CA GLU A 3 -4.91 -6.41 -31.22
C GLU A 3 -4.79 -5.27 -30.21
N VAL A 4 -5.83 -5.12 -29.38
CA VAL A 4 -5.76 -4.30 -28.16
C VAL A 4 -4.87 -5.08 -27.18
N ARG A 5 -3.56 -4.78 -27.17
CA ARG A 5 -2.69 -5.18 -26.07
C ARG A 5 -3.18 -4.44 -24.82
N LEU A 6 -3.84 -5.17 -23.92
CA LEU A 6 -4.02 -4.74 -22.54
C LEU A 6 -2.63 -4.38 -21.99
N PRO A 7 -2.45 -3.23 -21.31
CA PRO A 7 -1.17 -2.92 -20.67
C PRO A 7 -0.87 -4.07 -19.71
N ALA A 8 0.36 -4.59 -19.75
CA ALA A 8 0.83 -5.56 -18.77
C ALA A 8 0.51 -4.97 -17.39
N GLY A 9 -0.32 -5.66 -16.60
CA GLY A 9 -0.75 -5.18 -15.29
C GLY A 9 0.47 -4.75 -14.50
N ASP A 10 0.43 -3.54 -13.95
CA ASP A 10 1.56 -2.95 -13.22
C ASP A 10 2.14 -3.98 -12.23
N PRO A 11 3.46 -4.19 -12.19
CA PRO A 11 4.05 -5.16 -11.28
C PRO A 11 3.70 -4.79 -9.83
N VAL A 12 3.05 -5.72 -9.13
CA VAL A 12 2.64 -5.55 -7.73
C VAL A 12 3.84 -5.75 -6.80
N VAL A 13 4.11 -4.76 -5.94
CA VAL A 13 5.19 -4.83 -4.94
C VAL A 13 4.60 -5.21 -3.59
N ALA A 14 5.14 -6.24 -2.95
CA ALA A 14 4.80 -6.57 -1.56
C ALA A 14 5.72 -5.80 -0.61
N PRO A 15 5.21 -5.05 0.40
CA PRO A 15 6.07 -4.39 1.38
C PRO A 15 6.71 -5.40 2.35
N ASP A 16 7.87 -5.05 2.94
CA ASP A 16 8.61 -5.94 3.84
C ASP A 16 8.09 -5.84 5.28
N SER A 17 7.60 -6.96 5.83
CA SER A 17 7.07 -7.04 7.20
C SER A 17 8.14 -7.27 8.28
N GLY A 18 9.43 -7.24 7.93
CA GLY A 18 10.57 -7.33 8.85
C GLY A 18 11.55 -8.46 8.51
N GLY A 19 12.76 -8.09 8.10
CA GLY A 19 13.94 -8.96 8.01
C GLY A 19 14.68 -8.91 6.67
N GLY A 20 14.10 -8.28 5.65
CA GLY A 20 14.67 -8.15 4.30
C GLY A 20 15.11 -6.73 3.94
N SER A 21 15.62 -6.59 2.71
CA SER A 21 15.83 -5.27 2.09
C SER A 21 14.47 -4.63 1.79
N THR A 22 14.25 -3.39 2.24
CA THR A 22 13.03 -2.63 1.95
C THR A 22 12.78 -2.58 0.43
N PRO A 23 11.65 -3.10 -0.06
CA PRO A 23 11.32 -3.09 -1.47
C PRO A 23 11.07 -1.67 -1.96
N HIS A 24 11.41 -1.41 -3.23
CA HIS A 24 11.17 -0.11 -3.86
C HIS A 24 9.88 -0.13 -4.67
N ALA A 25 9.12 0.97 -4.64
CA ALA A 25 7.95 1.19 -5.47
C ALA A 25 7.99 2.57 -6.11
N ALA A 26 7.55 2.65 -7.37
CA ALA A 26 7.33 3.92 -8.04
C ALA A 26 5.99 4.54 -7.61
N ARG A 27 5.90 5.86 -7.69
CA ARG A 27 4.58 6.54 -7.62
C ARG A 27 3.65 5.98 -8.67
N GLY A 28 2.39 5.75 -8.29
CA GLY A 28 1.41 5.11 -9.16
C GLY A 28 1.56 3.59 -9.30
N GLN A 29 2.58 2.94 -8.73
CA GLN A 29 2.70 1.48 -8.76
C GLN A 29 1.70 0.81 -7.81
N LEU A 30 1.31 -0.43 -8.07
CA LEU A 30 0.48 -1.21 -7.16
C LEU A 30 1.32 -1.87 -6.06
N LEU A 31 0.85 -1.77 -4.82
CA LEU A 31 1.34 -2.51 -3.67
C LEU A 31 0.34 -3.60 -3.28
N GLY A 32 0.83 -4.77 -2.85
CA GLY A 32 0.01 -5.87 -2.36
C GLY A 32 0.27 -6.14 -0.88
N LEU A 33 -0.76 -6.02 -0.05
CA LEU A 33 -0.69 -6.27 1.39
C LEU A 33 -1.41 -7.57 1.74
N SER A 34 -0.69 -8.52 2.32
CA SER A 34 -1.29 -9.76 2.82
C SER A 34 -2.01 -9.52 4.14
N CYS A 35 -3.33 -9.38 4.08
CA CYS A 35 -4.19 -9.10 5.22
C CYS A 35 -5.20 -10.23 5.41
N SER A 36 -4.76 -11.37 5.96
CA SER A 36 -5.50 -12.64 6.00
C SER A 36 -6.91 -12.57 6.60
N ASN A 37 -7.16 -11.60 7.48
CA ASN A 37 -8.42 -11.42 8.18
C ASN A 37 -9.38 -10.44 7.46
N VAL A 38 -8.98 -9.89 6.32
CA VAL A 38 -9.88 -9.09 5.47
C VAL A 38 -10.75 -10.05 4.68
N GLU A 39 -12.01 -10.21 5.10
CA GLU A 39 -12.89 -11.26 4.56
C GLU A 39 -13.58 -10.88 3.25
N LYS A 40 -13.76 -9.58 2.96
CA LYS A 40 -14.52 -9.10 1.78
C LYS A 40 -14.03 -7.76 1.25
N ALA A 41 -14.24 -7.57 -0.06
CA ALA A 41 -14.24 -6.25 -0.69
C ALA A 41 -15.35 -5.37 -0.10
N GLY A 42 -15.04 -4.15 0.32
CA GLY A 42 -16.07 -3.19 0.77
C GLY A 42 -15.57 -2.05 1.64
N ASP A 43 -16.51 -1.17 2.00
CA ASP A 43 -16.37 0.17 2.63
C ASP A 43 -15.71 0.20 4.02
N GLY A 44 -15.08 -0.88 4.45
CA GLY A 44 -14.46 -1.00 5.76
C GLY A 44 -12.95 -0.87 5.77
N VAL A 45 -12.27 -0.92 4.62
CA VAL A 45 -10.79 -0.92 4.55
C VAL A 45 -10.27 0.46 4.17
N SER A 46 -9.31 0.98 4.94
CA SER A 46 -8.57 2.21 4.62
C SER A 46 -7.08 1.94 4.68
N VAL A 47 -6.35 2.22 3.60
CA VAL A 47 -4.89 2.06 3.58
C VAL A 47 -4.21 3.41 3.79
N VAL A 48 -3.29 3.48 4.76
CA VAL A 48 -2.51 4.68 5.06
C VAL A 48 -1.02 4.37 4.97
N LEU A 49 -0.29 5.23 4.28
CA LEU A 49 1.17 5.20 4.18
C LEU A 49 1.74 6.24 5.16
N PHE A 50 2.53 5.78 6.11
CA PHE A 50 3.16 6.63 7.12
C PHE A 50 4.63 6.82 6.78
N PRO A 51 5.12 8.06 6.56
CA PRO A 51 6.54 8.32 6.44
C PRO A 51 7.30 7.80 7.66
N ASN A 52 8.46 7.18 7.43
CA ASN A 52 9.32 6.75 8.51
C ASN A 52 9.99 7.97 9.14
N ASN A 53 10.08 7.99 10.47
CA ASN A 53 10.70 9.09 11.21
C ASN A 53 12.24 9.13 11.09
N ASN A 54 12.83 8.12 10.44
CA ASN A 54 14.28 8.02 10.23
C ASN A 54 14.75 8.69 8.93
N ASP A 55 13.82 9.03 8.04
CA ASP A 55 14.12 9.77 6.80
C ASP A 55 13.99 11.29 7.03
N ASP A 56 14.35 12.08 6.02
CA ASP A 56 14.19 13.54 6.09
C ASP A 56 12.71 13.93 6.36
N PRO A 57 12.45 14.99 7.15
CA PRO A 57 11.09 15.35 7.49
C PRO A 57 10.35 15.91 6.28
N THR A 58 9.31 15.20 5.85
CA THR A 58 8.42 15.61 4.73
C THR A 58 7.39 16.67 5.12
N GLY A 59 7.14 16.85 6.43
CA GLY A 59 5.99 17.62 6.93
C GLY A 59 4.65 16.88 6.79
N ILE A 60 4.66 15.65 6.27
CA ILE A 60 3.48 14.79 6.08
C ILE A 60 3.47 13.72 7.16
N THR A 61 2.36 13.59 7.88
CA THR A 61 2.22 12.61 8.98
C THR A 61 1.63 11.29 8.52
N GLY A 62 0.97 11.28 7.37
CA GLY A 62 0.41 10.08 6.75
C GLY A 62 -0.38 10.44 5.49
N VAL A 63 -0.41 9.52 4.53
CA VAL A 63 -1.16 9.66 3.29
C VAL A 63 -2.18 8.54 3.18
N LEU A 64 -3.45 8.92 3.06
CA LEU A 64 -4.53 8.00 2.77
C LEU A 64 -4.47 7.62 1.28
N ALA A 65 -4.29 6.35 0.99
CA ALA A 65 -4.38 5.85 -0.37
C ALA A 65 -5.84 5.54 -0.71
N THR A 66 -6.32 6.16 -1.79
CA THR A 66 -7.74 6.14 -2.18
C THR A 66 -8.03 5.17 -3.32
N ASP A 67 -7.02 4.84 -4.13
CA ASP A 67 -7.13 3.82 -5.18
C ASP A 67 -6.70 2.47 -4.60
N GLN A 68 -7.70 1.67 -4.21
CA GLN A 68 -7.50 0.36 -3.60
C GLN A 68 -8.46 -0.67 -4.21
N ASN A 69 -7.97 -1.90 -4.35
CA ASN A 69 -8.76 -3.06 -4.68
C ASN A 69 -8.60 -4.10 -3.57
N VAL A 70 -9.72 -4.52 -2.97
CA VAL A 70 -9.72 -5.40 -1.81
C VAL A 70 -10.25 -6.76 -2.22
N GLU A 71 -9.46 -7.79 -1.96
CA GLU A 71 -9.80 -9.20 -2.16
C GLU A 71 -9.74 -9.93 -0.81
N PRO A 72 -10.40 -11.08 -0.65
CA PRO A 72 -10.27 -11.87 0.57
C PRO A 72 -8.81 -12.20 0.85
N GLY A 73 -8.30 -11.74 2.00
CA GLY A 73 -6.92 -11.94 2.43
C GLY A 73 -5.88 -11.00 1.81
N LEU A 74 -6.25 -10.13 0.86
CA LEU A 74 -5.29 -9.35 0.07
C LEU A 74 -5.83 -7.95 -0.22
N VAL A 75 -5.02 -6.93 0.09
CA VAL A 75 -5.35 -5.53 -0.22
C VAL A 75 -4.34 -5.01 -1.23
N HIS A 76 -4.81 -4.69 -2.42
CA HIS A 76 -4.04 -3.96 -3.42
C HIS A 76 -4.28 -2.46 -3.27
N VAL A 77 -3.22 -1.68 -3.34
CA VAL A 77 -3.30 -0.23 -3.22
C VAL A 77 -2.33 0.43 -4.19
N ARG A 78 -2.77 1.47 -4.89
CA ARG A 78 -1.86 2.26 -5.73
C ARG A 78 -1.09 3.23 -4.85
N VAL A 79 0.24 3.27 -5.01
CA VAL A 79 1.09 4.29 -4.37
C VAL A 79 0.59 5.66 -4.78
N PRO A 80 0.15 6.50 -3.83
CA PRO A 80 -0.29 7.86 -4.13
C PRO A 80 0.79 8.67 -4.84
N ASP A 81 0.41 9.46 -5.84
CA ASP A 81 1.33 10.34 -6.56
C ASP A 81 1.61 11.61 -5.74
N PHE A 82 2.44 11.47 -4.71
CA PHE A 82 2.94 12.56 -3.88
C PHE A 82 4.46 12.71 -4.07
N PRO A 83 4.92 13.70 -4.85
CA PRO A 83 6.33 13.93 -5.10
C PRO A 83 7.17 14.12 -3.83
N GLU A 84 6.58 14.67 -2.77
CA GLU A 84 7.20 14.92 -1.47
C GLU A 84 7.61 13.65 -0.72
N LEU A 85 7.07 12.48 -1.12
CA LEU A 85 7.43 11.19 -0.54
C LEU A 85 8.56 10.48 -1.30
N SER A 86 9.08 11.08 -2.37
CA SER A 86 10.18 10.48 -3.15
C SER A 86 11.42 10.31 -2.28
N ASP A 87 12.11 9.18 -2.45
CA ASP A 87 13.26 8.73 -1.66
C ASP A 87 12.96 8.43 -0.18
N HIS A 88 11.68 8.46 0.24
CA HIS A 88 11.29 8.13 1.62
C HIS A 88 10.81 6.69 1.75
N THR A 89 11.09 6.11 2.90
CA THR A 89 10.51 4.84 3.35
C THR A 89 9.17 5.12 4.00
N LEU A 90 8.14 4.44 3.52
CA LEU A 90 6.78 4.51 4.05
C LEU A 90 6.42 3.17 4.67
N ARG A 91 5.82 3.21 5.86
CA ARG A 91 5.16 2.05 6.47
C ARG A 91 3.70 2.02 6.04
N VAL A 92 3.30 0.96 5.38
CA VAL A 92 1.95 0.81 4.83
C VAL A 92 1.09 0.05 5.83
N LYS A 93 -0.06 0.60 6.21
CA LYS A 93 -1.01 -0.05 7.10
C LYS A 93 -2.40 -0.03 6.53
N ALA A 94 -3.09 -1.17 6.55
CA ALA A 94 -4.51 -1.26 6.25
C ALA A 94 -5.30 -1.33 7.56
N PHE A 95 -6.23 -0.40 7.73
CA PHE A 95 -7.19 -0.36 8.82
C PHE A 95 -8.48 -0.95 8.32
N TYR A 96 -9.07 -1.90 9.04
CA TYR A 96 -10.34 -2.47 8.65
C TYR A 96 -11.25 -2.76 9.84
N ARG A 97 -12.55 -2.92 9.57
CA ARG A 97 -13.54 -3.25 10.60
C ARG A 97 -14.36 -4.46 10.19
N ASP A 98 -14.59 -5.36 11.13
CA ASP A 98 -15.47 -6.52 10.99
C ASP A 98 -16.38 -6.67 12.23
N ALA A 99 -17.06 -7.81 12.34
CA ALA A 99 -17.95 -8.12 13.46
C ALA A 99 -17.22 -8.20 14.83
N GLY A 100 -15.90 -8.44 14.82
CA GLY A 100 -15.03 -8.48 16.00
C GLY A 100 -14.44 -7.13 16.39
N GLY A 101 -14.60 -6.08 15.58
CA GLY A 101 -14.16 -4.72 15.89
C GLY A 101 -13.24 -4.11 14.84
N ALA A 102 -12.44 -3.12 15.24
CA ALA A 102 -11.46 -2.47 14.38
C ALA A 102 -10.10 -3.15 14.50
N HIS A 103 -9.46 -3.36 13.36
CA HIS A 103 -8.21 -4.09 13.22
C HIS A 103 -7.21 -3.33 12.36
N VAL A 104 -5.94 -3.71 12.50
CA VAL A 104 -4.84 -3.16 11.72
C VAL A 104 -4.04 -4.31 11.13
N CYS A 105 -3.87 -4.28 9.81
CA CYS A 105 -2.93 -5.10 9.07
C CYS A 105 -1.69 -4.25 8.77
N ASP A 106 -0.54 -4.68 9.24
CA ASP A 106 0.73 -4.05 8.91
C ASP A 106 1.28 -4.64 7.62
N GLY A 107 1.25 -3.86 6.55
CA GLY A 107 1.74 -4.27 5.24
C GLY A 107 3.27 -4.32 5.20
N GLY A 108 3.95 -3.63 6.12
CA GLY A 108 5.40 -3.51 6.12
C GLY A 108 5.91 -2.18 5.55
N ASN A 109 7.20 -2.14 5.22
CA ASN A 109 7.86 -0.95 4.71
C ASN A 109 8.06 -1.02 3.19
N VAL A 110 7.99 0.13 2.52
CA VAL A 110 8.30 0.31 1.10
C VAL A 110 9.05 1.62 0.91
N LYS A 111 10.08 1.64 0.07
CA LYS A 111 10.79 2.87 -0.31
C LYS A 111 10.22 3.42 -1.61
N ILE A 112 9.85 4.69 -1.64
CA ILE A 112 9.30 5.32 -2.84
C ILE A 112 10.43 5.93 -3.68
N ASN A 113 10.42 5.68 -4.98
CA ASN A 113 11.35 6.27 -5.96
C ASN A 113 10.62 7.18 -6.95
#